data_AF-A0A925ZYW0-F1
#
_entry.id   AF-A0A925ZYW0-F1
#
_cell.length_a   1.000
_cell.length_b   1.000
_cell.length_c   1.000
_cell.angle_alpha   90.00
_cell.angle_beta   90.00
_cell.angle_gamma   90.00
#
_symmetry.space_group_name_H-M   'P 1'
#
loop_
_entity.id
_entity.type
_entity.pdbx_description
1 polymer ?
#
loop_
_entity_poly.entity_id
_entity_poly.type
_entity_poly.pdbx_seq_one_letter_code
_entity_poly.pdbx_strand_id
1 'polypeptide(L)'
;KIDPDYSVYTEALANDYFCRRADGPLMRGSVWPGLCNFPDYTRPEVREWWAGLFKGLIQEDGVRGVWNDMNEPAVFEKGTFPDDVRFHYDGHPASHKKAHNIYGMQMARATAAGVKQFSFPNRPFSITRSTYAGGQRYSSAWTGDNIASWEHLWLANIQCQRLSISGFSFVGSDIGGFIDTPDAELYVRWVALGAFHPFFRTHSSGDHGDQEPWSFGEQAAAQVKGFIELRYRLLPYVYTTFWQYVRQGTPMLRPLPFLDQNDTETYLRMAEFGLGDHLLVCPITQAGVDGRWMYLPRGDWFYYYTDEPKTGGAEVWATAGLDRIPLFVRAGAVVPMYPVQQYVGEKVIDEVTLHVYYKAGQESSVLYDDGGEGYGYLEGHHTTRRFMVLGTDKGLLLQQAIEGDYQPGFTRYRVVLHGLPFGVSAYSTDGQPAEAMEVTLETGLTLPGVVVSAGFAELVVA
;
A
#
# COMPACT_ATOMS: atom_id res chain seq x y z
N LYS A 1 11.69 29.38 7.26
CA LYS A 1 12.94 30.07 7.67
C LYS A 1 12.64 31.54 7.87
N ILE A 2 13.16 32.17 8.93
CA ILE A 2 13.18 33.63 9.07
C ILE A 2 14.26 34.16 8.13
N ASP A 3 13.83 34.77 7.03
CA ASP A 3 14.74 35.21 5.97
C ASP A 3 14.11 36.41 5.22
N PRO A 4 14.62 37.63 5.40
CA PRO A 4 14.04 38.83 4.79
C PRO A 4 14.17 38.85 3.26
N ASP A 5 15.04 38.03 2.68
CA ASP A 5 15.22 37.92 1.23
C ASP A 5 14.35 36.81 0.62
N TYR A 6 13.63 36.05 1.45
CA TYR A 6 12.74 34.98 1.00
C TYR A 6 11.30 35.48 0.86
N SER A 7 10.82 35.53 -0.40
CA SER A 7 9.48 36.07 -0.74
C SER A 7 8.33 35.41 0.03
N VAL A 8 8.35 34.09 0.20
CA VAL A 8 7.31 33.36 0.95
C VAL A 8 7.29 33.79 2.43
N TYR A 9 8.47 34.04 3.02
CA TYR A 9 8.54 34.51 4.41
C TYR A 9 8.01 35.94 4.52
N THR A 10 8.43 36.84 3.64
CA THR A 10 8.03 38.25 3.69
C THR A 10 6.54 38.44 3.41
N GLU A 11 5.97 37.67 2.50
CA GLU A 11 4.53 37.65 2.23
C GLU A 11 3.73 37.14 3.44
N ALA A 12 4.11 36.00 4.02
CA ALA A 12 3.44 35.47 5.20
C ALA A 12 3.53 36.40 6.41
N LEU A 13 4.66 37.12 6.55
CA LEU A 13 4.85 38.13 7.59
C LEU A 13 3.93 39.34 7.36
N ALA A 14 3.85 39.85 6.14
CA ALA A 14 3.03 41.01 5.78
C ALA A 14 1.52 40.75 5.96
N ASN A 15 1.08 39.49 5.77
CA ASN A 15 -0.34 39.09 5.88
C ASN A 15 -0.72 38.49 7.25
N ASP A 16 0.20 38.48 8.22
CA ASP A 16 -0.02 37.91 9.56
C ASP A 16 -0.47 36.43 9.53
N TYR A 17 0.25 35.60 8.76
CA TYR A 17 -0.06 34.18 8.57
C TYR A 17 0.60 33.25 9.59
N PHE A 18 1.51 33.76 10.41
CA PHE A 18 2.25 32.97 11.38
C PHE A 18 1.53 32.86 12.73
N CYS A 19 1.65 31.69 13.36
CA CYS A 19 1.20 31.47 14.74
C CYS A 19 1.88 32.46 15.70
N ARG A 20 1.19 32.84 16.78
CA ARG A 20 1.67 33.78 17.81
C ARG A 20 1.66 33.16 19.19
N ARG A 21 2.52 33.67 20.07
CA ARG A 21 2.52 33.43 21.51
C ARG A 21 1.33 34.17 22.15
N ALA A 22 0.92 33.78 23.35
CA ALA A 22 -0.23 34.41 24.02
C ALA A 22 -0.02 35.90 24.35
N ASP A 23 1.22 36.32 24.51
CA ASP A 23 1.66 37.70 24.76
C ASP A 23 1.84 38.54 23.48
N GLY A 24 1.63 37.95 22.28
CA GLY A 24 1.60 38.66 21.00
C GLY A 24 2.75 38.39 20.01
N PRO A 25 4.01 38.15 20.43
CA PRO A 25 5.11 37.82 19.52
C PRO A 25 4.83 36.61 18.63
N LEU A 26 5.47 36.54 17.46
CA LEU A 26 5.40 35.37 16.58
C LEU A 26 5.98 34.13 17.29
N MET A 27 5.37 32.98 17.07
CA MET A 27 5.94 31.69 17.46
C MET A 27 7.25 31.47 16.69
N ARG A 28 8.33 31.30 17.43
CA ARG A 28 9.70 31.08 16.93
C ARG A 28 10.23 29.76 17.46
N GLY A 29 10.95 29.03 16.62
CA GLY A 29 11.61 27.77 16.98
C GLY A 29 12.58 27.34 15.90
N SER A 30 13.57 26.54 16.26
CA SER A 30 14.59 26.06 15.33
C SER A 30 14.18 24.71 14.74
N VAL A 31 14.38 24.59 13.42
CA VAL A 31 14.26 23.36 12.63
C VAL A 31 15.42 23.34 11.61
N TRP A 32 15.40 22.45 10.62
CA TRP A 32 16.48 22.26 9.65
C TRP A 32 17.08 23.54 9.03
N PRO A 33 16.31 24.52 8.54
CA PRO A 33 16.88 25.74 7.97
C PRO A 33 17.27 26.81 9.02
N GLY A 34 17.32 26.44 10.30
CA GLY A 34 17.52 27.35 11.44
C GLY A 34 16.21 27.91 12.00
N LEU A 35 16.26 29.15 12.48
CA LEU A 35 15.12 29.78 13.16
C LEU A 35 13.96 30.04 12.19
N CYS A 36 12.75 29.63 12.58
CA CYS A 36 11.54 29.71 11.77
C CYS A 36 10.37 30.37 12.50
N ASN A 37 9.47 30.98 11.70
CA ASN A 37 8.08 31.21 12.08
C ASN A 37 7.20 30.17 11.39
N PHE A 38 6.08 29.82 12.02
CA PHE A 38 5.27 28.68 11.63
C PHE A 38 3.89 29.13 11.16
N PRO A 39 3.46 28.78 9.93
CA PRO A 39 2.14 29.15 9.42
C PRO A 39 1.02 28.57 10.29
N ASP A 40 -0.05 29.34 10.48
CA ASP A 40 -1.25 28.85 11.13
C ASP A 40 -2.15 28.12 10.13
N TYR A 41 -1.88 26.83 9.87
CA TYR A 41 -2.70 26.02 8.96
C TYR A 41 -4.16 25.83 9.44
N THR A 42 -4.49 26.23 10.67
CA THR A 42 -5.87 26.23 11.16
C THR A 42 -6.67 27.45 10.67
N ARG A 43 -6.02 28.39 9.98
CA ARG A 43 -6.63 29.54 9.33
C ARG A 43 -6.93 29.25 7.84
N PRO A 44 -8.17 29.45 7.34
CA PRO A 44 -8.53 29.19 5.95
C PRO A 44 -7.63 29.89 4.93
N GLU A 45 -7.33 31.17 5.14
CA GLU A 45 -6.54 32.00 4.24
C GLU A 45 -5.09 31.51 4.15
N VAL A 46 -4.54 30.99 5.25
CA VAL A 46 -3.19 30.40 5.27
C VAL A 46 -3.16 29.09 4.49
N ARG A 47 -4.23 28.29 4.55
CA ARG A 47 -4.32 27.05 3.75
C ARG A 47 -4.44 27.35 2.26
N GLU A 48 -5.18 28.38 1.88
CA GLU A 48 -5.29 28.83 0.49
C GLU A 48 -3.96 29.38 -0.03
N TRP A 49 -3.30 30.25 0.74
CA TRP A 49 -1.97 30.75 0.44
C TRP A 49 -0.96 29.61 0.28
N TRP A 50 -0.90 28.69 1.24
CA TRP A 50 0.00 27.52 1.19
C TRP A 50 -0.27 26.64 -0.03
N ALA A 51 -1.54 26.40 -0.36
CA ALA A 51 -1.91 25.67 -1.58
C ALA A 51 -1.35 26.35 -2.84
N GLY A 52 -1.45 27.68 -2.93
CA GLY A 52 -0.95 28.48 -4.04
C GLY A 52 0.57 28.37 -4.30
N LEU A 53 1.36 28.12 -3.25
CA LEU A 53 2.83 28.01 -3.36
C LEU A 53 3.29 26.82 -4.21
N PHE A 54 2.44 25.81 -4.41
CA PHE A 54 2.80 24.62 -5.20
C PHE A 54 2.74 24.84 -6.71
N LYS A 55 2.25 25.99 -7.19
CA LYS A 55 2.09 26.24 -8.63
C LYS A 55 3.39 26.04 -9.41
N GLY A 56 4.45 26.74 -9.01
CA GLY A 56 5.76 26.66 -9.66
C GLY A 56 6.32 25.24 -9.62
N LEU A 57 6.37 24.64 -8.42
CA LEU A 57 6.91 23.29 -8.22
C LEU A 57 6.20 22.23 -9.08
N ILE A 58 4.87 22.27 -9.17
CA ILE A 58 4.10 21.21 -9.85
C ILE A 58 3.95 21.48 -11.36
N GLN A 59 3.64 22.71 -11.77
CA GLN A 59 3.39 23.04 -13.19
C GLN A 59 4.67 23.37 -13.95
N GLU A 60 5.62 24.04 -13.33
CA GLU A 60 6.82 24.56 -14.00
C GLU A 60 7.99 23.57 -13.84
N ASP A 61 8.26 23.12 -12.61
CA ASP A 61 9.40 22.21 -12.32
C ASP A 61 9.04 20.73 -12.54
N GLY A 62 7.75 20.40 -12.63
CA GLY A 62 7.28 19.05 -12.93
C GLY A 62 7.27 18.08 -11.74
N VAL A 63 7.36 18.57 -10.50
CA VAL A 63 7.20 17.75 -9.29
C VAL A 63 5.83 17.05 -9.30
N ARG A 64 5.78 15.78 -8.88
CA ARG A 64 4.57 14.93 -8.93
C ARG A 64 4.04 14.47 -7.57
N GLY A 65 4.73 14.81 -6.49
CA GLY A 65 4.25 14.55 -5.14
C GLY A 65 4.98 15.38 -4.10
N VAL A 66 4.36 15.52 -2.92
CA VAL A 66 4.88 16.36 -1.83
C VAL A 66 4.92 15.60 -0.52
N TRP A 67 6.06 15.68 0.16
CA TRP A 67 6.28 15.05 1.45
C TRP A 67 6.25 16.10 2.57
N ASN A 68 5.22 16.06 3.42
CA ASN A 68 5.06 16.94 4.56
C ASN A 68 5.71 16.31 5.80
N ASP A 69 6.84 16.88 6.21
CA ASP A 69 7.59 16.46 7.38
C ASP A 69 7.58 17.53 8.49
N MET A 70 8.00 17.17 9.69
CA MET A 70 8.16 18.06 10.86
C MET A 70 6.85 18.71 11.33
N ASN A 71 5.72 18.12 10.96
CA ASN A 71 4.41 18.75 11.07
C ASN A 71 3.58 18.31 12.28
N GLU A 72 4.21 17.75 13.32
CA GLU A 72 3.57 17.48 14.61
C GLU A 72 2.96 18.72 15.30
N PRO A 73 3.53 19.95 15.28
CA PRO A 73 4.78 20.45 14.67
C PRO A 73 6.03 20.25 15.54
N ALA A 74 7.12 19.80 14.92
CA ALA A 74 8.40 19.60 15.58
C ALA A 74 9.20 20.91 15.69
N VAL A 75 9.84 21.11 16.86
CA VAL A 75 10.86 22.14 17.10
C VAL A 75 11.99 21.53 17.91
N PHE A 76 13.24 21.83 17.56
CA PHE A 76 14.40 21.12 18.14
C PHE A 76 14.58 21.36 19.64
N GLU A 77 14.15 22.50 20.17
CA GLU A 77 14.41 22.87 21.56
C GLU A 77 13.47 22.16 22.56
N LYS A 78 12.23 21.87 22.15
CA LYS A 78 11.16 21.39 23.05
C LYS A 78 10.35 20.21 22.50
N GLY A 79 10.67 19.73 21.30
CA GLY A 79 9.92 18.70 20.60
C GLY A 79 8.61 19.18 19.96
N THR A 80 7.92 20.15 20.55
CA THR A 80 6.71 20.79 19.98
C THR A 80 6.56 22.24 20.44
N PHE A 81 5.55 22.95 19.91
CA PHE A 81 5.26 24.32 20.33
C PHE A 81 4.85 24.37 21.81
N PRO A 82 5.14 25.46 22.53
CA PRO A 82 4.64 25.61 23.88
C PRO A 82 3.12 25.88 23.92
N ASP A 83 2.48 25.45 25.01
CA ASP A 83 1.01 25.43 25.18
C ASP A 83 0.30 26.77 24.98
N ASP A 84 1.00 27.88 25.18
CA ASP A 84 0.47 29.23 25.06
C ASP A 84 0.46 29.76 23.61
N VAL A 85 0.98 29.02 22.63
CA VAL A 85 0.78 29.36 21.21
C VAL A 85 -0.72 29.40 20.89
N ARG A 86 -1.10 30.37 20.07
CA ARG A 86 -2.47 30.67 19.67
C ARG A 86 -2.68 30.39 18.20
N PHE A 87 -3.84 29.82 17.91
CA PHE A 87 -4.31 29.40 16.60
C PHE A 87 -5.67 30.03 16.32
N HIS A 88 -5.93 30.39 15.07
CA HIS A 88 -7.20 30.89 14.57
C HIS A 88 -8.31 29.84 14.70
N TYR A 89 -7.99 28.58 14.40
CA TYR A 89 -8.85 27.40 14.55
C TYR A 89 -10.22 27.60 13.88
N ASP A 90 -10.18 27.94 12.58
CA ASP A 90 -11.35 28.23 11.74
C ASP A 90 -12.35 29.23 12.39
N GLY A 91 -11.82 30.28 13.05
CA GLY A 91 -12.60 31.34 13.68
C GLY A 91 -12.98 31.06 15.14
N HIS A 92 -12.47 29.96 15.71
CA HIS A 92 -12.70 29.57 17.10
C HIS A 92 -11.39 29.49 17.89
N PRO A 93 -10.76 30.63 18.23
CA PRO A 93 -9.39 30.69 18.72
C PRO A 93 -9.05 29.64 19.78
N ALA A 94 -7.91 28.98 19.58
CA ALA A 94 -7.49 27.86 20.38
C ALA A 94 -6.04 28.00 20.82
N SER A 95 -5.71 27.37 21.94
CA SER A 95 -4.33 27.16 22.34
C SER A 95 -3.73 25.96 21.62
N HIS A 96 -2.40 25.85 21.66
CA HIS A 96 -1.70 24.66 21.17
C HIS A 96 -2.22 23.37 21.81
N LYS A 97 -2.58 23.39 23.10
CA LYS A 97 -3.19 22.23 23.78
C LYS A 97 -4.39 21.63 23.03
N LYS A 98 -5.20 22.48 22.38
CA LYS A 98 -6.37 22.06 21.62
C LYS A 98 -6.06 21.82 20.14
N ALA A 99 -5.14 22.60 19.56
CA ALA A 99 -4.85 22.57 18.13
C ALA A 99 -3.73 21.59 17.71
N HIS A 100 -2.86 21.17 18.63
CA HIS A 100 -1.64 20.42 18.35
C HIS A 100 -1.88 19.25 17.39
N ASN A 101 -2.78 18.34 17.75
CA ASN A 101 -3.00 17.11 17.01
C ASN A 101 -3.61 17.31 15.60
N ILE A 102 -4.15 18.49 15.29
CA ILE A 102 -4.68 18.78 13.95
C ILE A 102 -3.71 19.59 13.07
N TYR A 103 -2.61 20.11 13.62
CA TYR A 103 -1.70 20.97 12.89
C TYR A 103 -1.15 20.28 11.62
N GLY A 104 -0.59 19.07 11.78
CA GLY A 104 -0.09 18.28 10.66
C GLY A 104 -1.16 17.89 9.64
N MET A 105 -2.35 17.51 10.13
CA MET A 105 -3.49 17.21 9.25
C MET A 105 -3.91 18.43 8.41
N GLN A 106 -3.90 19.64 8.99
CA GLN A 106 -4.29 20.85 8.26
C GLN A 106 -3.21 21.31 7.27
N MET A 107 -1.93 21.10 7.58
CA MET A 107 -0.85 21.25 6.60
C MET A 107 -1.03 20.27 5.44
N ALA A 108 -1.24 18.99 5.71
CA ALA A 108 -1.48 17.97 4.69
C ALA A 108 -2.72 18.28 3.83
N ARG A 109 -3.80 18.78 4.45
CA ARG A 109 -5.00 19.26 3.74
C ARG A 109 -4.70 20.39 2.77
N ALA A 110 -3.93 21.39 3.22
CA ALA A 110 -3.55 22.54 2.38
C ALA A 110 -2.64 22.10 1.23
N THR A 111 -1.64 21.26 1.53
CA THR A 111 -0.76 20.67 0.52
C THR A 111 -1.56 19.86 -0.51
N ALA A 112 -2.47 19.00 -0.07
CA ALA A 112 -3.31 18.20 -0.96
C ALA A 112 -4.18 19.09 -1.88
N ALA A 113 -4.70 20.21 -1.37
CA ALA A 113 -5.46 21.16 -2.19
C ALA A 113 -4.59 21.80 -3.28
N GLY A 114 -3.38 22.27 -2.93
CA GLY A 114 -2.45 22.87 -3.88
C GLY A 114 -1.96 21.87 -4.93
N VAL A 115 -1.48 20.71 -4.49
CA VAL A 115 -1.03 19.64 -5.40
C VAL A 115 -2.17 19.25 -6.35
N LYS A 116 -3.37 19.00 -5.84
CA LYS A 116 -4.54 18.64 -6.68
C LYS A 116 -4.88 19.71 -7.71
N GLN A 117 -4.85 20.97 -7.32
CA GLN A 117 -5.16 22.09 -8.21
C GLN A 117 -4.16 22.17 -9.37
N PHE A 118 -2.88 22.01 -9.07
CA PHE A 118 -1.81 22.23 -10.04
C PHE A 118 -1.39 20.96 -10.79
N SER A 119 -1.74 19.77 -10.29
CA SER A 119 -1.49 18.49 -10.96
C SER A 119 -2.59 18.09 -11.94
N PHE A 120 -3.71 18.81 -12.01
CA PHE A 120 -4.84 18.46 -12.87
C PHE A 120 -4.37 18.24 -14.33
N PRO A 121 -4.78 17.14 -15.00
CA PRO A 121 -5.84 16.20 -14.59
C PRO A 121 -5.40 15.05 -13.67
N ASN A 122 -4.14 14.96 -13.25
CA ASN A 122 -3.60 13.85 -12.47
C ASN A 122 -3.99 13.92 -10.99
N ARG A 123 -4.09 12.76 -10.34
CA ARG A 123 -4.41 12.62 -8.92
C ARG A 123 -3.23 13.12 -8.07
N PRO A 124 -3.48 13.84 -6.97
CA PRO A 124 -2.41 14.31 -6.09
C PRO A 124 -1.79 13.15 -5.32
N PHE A 125 -0.46 13.20 -5.16
CA PHE A 125 0.26 12.33 -4.23
C PHE A 125 0.93 13.17 -3.15
N SER A 126 0.59 12.89 -1.89
CA SER A 126 1.28 13.50 -0.75
C SER A 126 1.48 12.50 0.37
N ILE A 127 2.54 12.72 1.14
CA ILE A 127 2.92 11.92 2.31
C ILE A 127 2.94 12.86 3.53
N THR A 128 2.50 12.40 4.71
CA THR A 128 2.54 13.18 5.96
C THR A 128 3.04 12.36 7.15
N ARG A 129 3.78 12.99 8.07
CA ARG A 129 4.26 12.32 9.31
C ARG A 129 3.18 12.36 10.36
N SER A 130 2.71 13.57 10.64
CA SER A 130 1.67 13.83 11.62
C SER A 130 0.31 13.95 10.95
N THR A 131 -0.70 13.39 11.61
CA THR A 131 -2.09 13.39 11.13
C THR A 131 -3.06 13.21 12.29
N TYR A 132 -4.35 13.33 12.01
CA TYR A 132 -5.44 13.09 12.94
C TYR A 132 -6.52 12.21 12.29
N ALA A 133 -7.55 11.83 13.07
CA ALA A 133 -8.71 11.14 12.54
C ALA A 133 -9.31 11.90 11.34
N GLY A 134 -9.43 11.21 10.21
CA GLY A 134 -9.88 11.79 8.94
C GLY A 134 -8.76 12.26 8.03
N GLY A 135 -7.49 12.28 8.44
CA GLY A 135 -6.38 12.74 7.60
C GLY A 135 -6.14 11.90 6.33
N GLN A 136 -6.61 10.64 6.30
CA GLN A 136 -6.50 9.76 5.13
C GLN A 136 -7.18 10.30 3.87
N ARG A 137 -8.09 11.27 4.02
CA ARG A 137 -8.77 11.93 2.90
C ARG A 137 -7.85 12.91 2.15
N TYR A 138 -6.68 13.21 2.70
CA TYR A 138 -5.76 14.21 2.16
C TYR A 138 -4.38 13.66 1.79
N SER A 139 -3.92 12.57 2.42
CA SER A 139 -2.53 12.13 2.27
C SER A 139 -2.36 10.64 2.53
N SER A 140 -1.28 10.05 2.02
CA SER A 140 -0.66 8.85 2.58
C SER A 140 0.19 9.21 3.81
N ALA A 141 0.69 8.20 4.53
CA ALA A 141 1.55 8.36 5.70
C ALA A 141 2.75 7.41 5.67
N TRP A 142 3.77 7.71 6.47
CA TRP A 142 4.82 6.77 6.83
C TRP A 142 4.98 6.73 8.35
N THR A 143 5.57 5.66 8.88
CA THR A 143 5.65 5.43 10.34
C THR A 143 6.71 6.26 11.07
N GLY A 144 7.34 7.23 10.41
CA GLY A 144 8.38 8.08 10.99
C GLY A 144 9.75 7.41 11.01
N ASP A 145 10.64 8.00 11.80
CA ASP A 145 12.08 7.74 11.83
C ASP A 145 12.40 6.40 12.53
N ASN A 146 12.11 5.26 11.88
CA ASN A 146 12.41 3.93 12.41
C ASN A 146 13.91 3.61 12.40
N ILE A 147 14.36 2.75 13.31
CA ILE A 147 15.75 2.30 13.42
C ILE A 147 15.96 1.05 12.56
N ALA A 148 17.14 0.89 11.97
CA ALA A 148 17.56 -0.31 11.26
C ALA A 148 17.78 -1.50 12.23
N SER A 149 16.68 -2.06 12.75
CA SER A 149 16.71 -3.22 13.67
C SER A 149 15.58 -4.22 13.42
N TRP A 150 15.75 -5.47 13.87
CA TRP A 150 14.74 -6.52 13.79
C TRP A 150 13.48 -6.20 14.59
N GLU A 151 13.64 -5.54 15.74
CA GLU A 151 12.53 -5.04 16.55
C GLU A 151 11.72 -3.98 15.81
N HIS A 152 12.38 -3.10 15.05
CA HIS A 152 11.70 -2.10 14.24
C HIS A 152 11.09 -2.67 12.95
N LEU A 153 11.66 -3.73 12.37
CA LEU A 153 10.98 -4.52 11.33
C LEU A 153 9.67 -5.13 11.86
N TRP A 154 9.69 -5.69 13.07
CA TRP A 154 8.48 -6.18 13.74
C TRP A 154 7.50 -5.04 14.00
N LEU A 155 7.94 -3.89 14.55
CA LEU A 155 7.10 -2.73 14.79
C LEU A 155 6.47 -2.18 13.51
N ALA A 156 7.21 -2.14 12.39
CA ALA A 156 6.71 -1.66 11.10
C ALA A 156 5.48 -2.44 10.65
N ASN A 157 5.50 -3.78 10.79
CA ASN A 157 4.36 -4.65 10.52
C ASN A 157 3.16 -4.27 11.42
N ILE A 158 3.37 -4.20 12.73
CA ILE A 158 2.29 -3.91 13.69
C ILE A 158 1.67 -2.53 13.47
N GLN A 159 2.51 -1.51 13.25
CA GLN A 159 2.05 -0.14 13.04
C GLN A 159 1.22 0.00 11.76
N CYS A 160 1.66 -0.60 10.65
CA CYS A 160 0.93 -0.55 9.39
C CYS A 160 -0.42 -1.26 9.47
N GLN A 161 -0.50 -2.42 10.15
CA GLN A 161 -1.77 -3.10 10.41
C GLN A 161 -2.72 -2.23 11.25
N ARG A 162 -2.22 -1.64 12.36
CA ARG A 162 -3.01 -0.81 13.26
C ARG A 162 -3.54 0.46 12.60
N LEU A 163 -2.71 1.12 11.79
CA LEU A 163 -3.13 2.29 11.02
C LEU A 163 -4.16 1.91 9.95
N SER A 164 -3.98 0.76 9.29
CA SER A 164 -4.92 0.27 8.28
C SER A 164 -6.32 0.06 8.86
N ILE A 165 -6.45 -0.70 9.95
CA ILE A 165 -7.75 -0.93 10.61
C ILE A 165 -8.33 0.33 11.27
N SER A 166 -7.49 1.32 11.58
CA SER A 166 -7.92 2.65 12.06
C SER A 166 -8.37 3.60 10.95
N GLY A 167 -8.47 3.11 9.70
CA GLY A 167 -8.97 3.87 8.56
C GLY A 167 -7.90 4.66 7.80
N PHE A 168 -6.61 4.42 8.05
CA PHE A 168 -5.49 5.04 7.32
C PHE A 168 -4.62 3.94 6.69
N SER A 169 -5.12 3.32 5.62
CA SER A 169 -4.43 2.18 5.00
C SER A 169 -3.29 2.54 4.04
N PHE A 170 -3.26 3.74 3.46
CA PHE A 170 -2.14 4.11 2.57
C PHE A 170 -0.90 4.49 3.38
N VAL A 171 -0.24 3.49 3.95
CA VAL A 171 0.87 3.63 4.91
C VAL A 171 1.94 2.57 4.70
N GLY A 172 3.16 2.89 5.13
CA GLY A 172 4.34 2.03 5.09
C GLY A 172 5.42 2.54 6.03
N SER A 173 6.49 1.78 6.20
CA SER A 173 7.69 2.18 6.95
C SER A 173 8.81 2.57 6.00
N ASP A 174 9.85 3.22 6.52
CA ASP A 174 11.10 3.38 5.78
C ASP A 174 11.84 2.04 5.77
N ILE A 175 11.86 1.40 4.61
CA ILE A 175 12.41 0.05 4.43
C ILE A 175 13.92 0.08 4.61
N GLY A 176 14.42 -0.79 5.49
CA GLY A 176 15.83 -0.82 5.89
C GLY A 176 16.12 -0.09 7.19
N GLY A 177 15.26 0.84 7.62
CA GLY A 177 15.54 1.73 8.74
C GLY A 177 15.94 3.13 8.28
N PHE A 178 15.36 4.14 8.91
CA PHE A 178 15.75 5.53 8.71
C PHE A 178 17.03 5.87 9.47
N ILE A 179 17.08 5.50 10.75
CA ILE A 179 18.24 5.65 11.64
C ILE A 179 19.09 4.37 11.56
N ASP A 180 20.41 4.54 11.62
CA ASP A 180 21.42 3.48 11.48
C ASP A 180 21.38 2.78 10.09
N THR A 181 22.20 1.74 9.94
CA THR A 181 22.36 0.99 8.67
C THR A 181 22.03 -0.48 8.90
N PRO A 182 21.12 -1.10 8.13
CA PRO A 182 20.82 -2.52 8.26
C PRO A 182 21.98 -3.36 7.68
N ASP A 183 22.04 -4.64 8.07
CA ASP A 183 22.79 -5.61 7.28
C ASP A 183 21.95 -6.11 6.08
N ALA A 184 22.57 -6.88 5.19
CA ALA A 184 21.92 -7.38 3.98
C ALA A 184 20.69 -8.26 4.29
N GLU A 185 20.74 -9.06 5.36
CA GLU A 185 19.62 -9.94 5.72
C GLU A 185 18.42 -9.13 6.21
N LEU A 186 18.65 -8.20 7.15
CA LEU A 186 17.61 -7.32 7.67
C LEU A 186 16.98 -6.50 6.52
N TYR A 187 17.80 -5.94 5.63
CA TYR A 187 17.29 -5.19 4.48
C TYR A 187 16.40 -6.04 3.57
N VAL A 188 16.85 -7.24 3.18
CA VAL A 188 16.06 -8.17 2.35
C VAL A 188 14.74 -8.55 3.03
N ARG A 189 14.76 -8.89 4.33
CA ARG A 189 13.52 -9.21 5.09
C ARG A 189 12.59 -8.01 5.21
N TRP A 190 13.12 -6.78 5.29
CA TRP A 190 12.30 -5.58 5.33
C TRP A 190 11.67 -5.26 3.98
N VAL A 191 12.42 -5.42 2.87
CA VAL A 191 11.86 -5.34 1.53
C VAL A 191 10.75 -6.38 1.35
N ALA A 192 10.97 -7.61 1.81
CA ALA A 192 9.99 -8.68 1.75
C ALA A 192 8.67 -8.31 2.45
N LEU A 193 8.74 -7.72 3.65
CA LEU A 193 7.56 -7.18 4.34
C LEU A 193 6.94 -6.01 3.57
N GLY A 194 7.76 -5.02 3.22
CA GLY A 194 7.32 -3.78 2.58
C GLY A 194 6.62 -4.02 1.25
N ALA A 195 7.00 -5.06 0.51
CA ALA A 195 6.37 -5.44 -0.75
C ALA A 195 4.85 -5.65 -0.61
N PHE A 196 4.38 -6.02 0.58
CA PHE A 196 2.96 -6.23 0.92
C PHE A 196 2.34 -5.07 1.71
N HIS A 197 3.11 -4.04 2.10
CA HIS A 197 2.55 -2.81 2.67
C HIS A 197 1.99 -1.90 1.55
N PRO A 198 0.91 -1.14 1.82
CA PRO A 198 0.32 -0.26 0.80
C PRO A 198 1.26 0.81 0.26
N PHE A 199 2.10 1.40 1.13
CA PHE A 199 3.18 2.29 0.73
C PHE A 199 4.54 1.57 0.84
N PHE A 200 5.32 1.59 -0.25
CA PHE A 200 6.57 0.83 -0.39
C PHE A 200 7.71 1.77 -0.79
N ARG A 201 8.54 2.15 0.19
CA ARG A 201 9.64 3.11 0.03
C ARG A 201 10.85 2.69 0.85
N THR A 202 12.00 2.58 0.21
CA THR A 202 13.31 2.61 0.88
C THR A 202 13.69 4.06 1.13
N HIS A 203 14.07 4.38 2.37
CA HIS A 203 14.50 5.71 2.76
C HIS A 203 15.40 5.62 4.00
N SER A 204 16.45 6.43 4.04
CA SER A 204 17.42 6.49 5.13
C SER A 204 17.76 7.95 5.46
N SER A 205 18.32 8.17 6.65
CA SER A 205 19.02 9.41 6.91
C SER A 205 20.28 9.48 6.02
N GLY A 206 20.56 10.64 5.44
CA GLY A 206 21.74 10.83 4.59
C GLY A 206 23.08 10.63 5.32
N ASP A 207 23.05 10.52 6.64
CA ASP A 207 24.24 10.36 7.49
C ASP A 207 24.66 8.89 7.68
N HIS A 208 23.85 7.92 7.22
CA HIS A 208 24.06 6.47 7.44
C HIS A 208 24.41 5.68 6.16
N GLY A 209 24.86 6.37 5.11
CA GLY A 209 25.32 5.78 3.85
C GLY A 209 24.20 5.34 2.90
N ASP A 210 24.61 4.77 1.77
CA ASP A 210 23.73 4.31 0.70
C ASP A 210 22.93 3.07 1.16
N GLN A 211 21.60 3.09 0.96
CA GLN A 211 20.70 1.98 1.34
C GLN A 211 19.80 1.53 0.19
N GLU A 212 20.10 1.92 -1.05
CA GLU A 212 19.44 1.38 -2.22
C GLU A 212 19.72 -0.12 -2.38
N PRO A 213 18.87 -0.88 -3.11
CA PRO A 213 19.02 -2.33 -3.24
C PRO A 213 20.41 -2.85 -3.62
N TRP A 214 21.15 -2.13 -4.45
CA TRP A 214 22.48 -2.52 -4.92
C TRP A 214 23.60 -2.32 -3.88
N SER A 215 23.33 -1.59 -2.79
CA SER A 215 24.32 -1.29 -1.75
C SER A 215 24.65 -2.50 -0.85
N PHE A 216 23.83 -3.56 -0.91
CA PHE A 216 23.96 -4.77 -0.07
C PHE A 216 24.58 -5.98 -0.81
N GLY A 217 25.19 -5.75 -1.98
CA GLY A 217 25.82 -6.78 -2.81
C GLY A 217 24.86 -7.52 -3.73
N GLU A 218 25.42 -8.22 -4.73
CA GLU A 218 24.66 -8.80 -5.85
C GLU A 218 23.61 -9.82 -5.41
N GLN A 219 23.91 -10.63 -4.38
CA GLN A 219 22.97 -11.65 -3.88
C GLN A 219 21.75 -11.00 -3.23
N ALA A 220 21.94 -10.01 -2.37
CA ALA A 220 20.85 -9.28 -1.73
C ALA A 220 20.03 -8.50 -2.76
N ALA A 221 20.71 -7.84 -3.73
CA ALA A 221 20.05 -7.14 -4.81
C ALA A 221 19.15 -8.08 -5.65
N ALA A 222 19.58 -9.31 -5.93
CA ALA A 222 18.77 -10.31 -6.64
C ALA A 222 17.54 -10.75 -5.84
N GLN A 223 17.68 -10.95 -4.52
CA GLN A 223 16.57 -11.27 -3.62
C GLN A 223 15.55 -10.13 -3.55
N VAL A 224 16.04 -8.89 -3.36
CA VAL A 224 15.23 -7.66 -3.35
C VAL A 224 14.48 -7.48 -4.66
N LYS A 225 15.16 -7.71 -5.79
CA LYS A 225 14.54 -7.68 -7.12
C LYS A 225 13.34 -8.63 -7.19
N GLY A 226 13.46 -9.87 -6.69
CA GLY A 226 12.36 -10.83 -6.66
C GLY A 226 11.11 -10.31 -5.93
N PHE A 227 11.27 -9.66 -4.78
CA PHE A 227 10.15 -9.06 -4.04
C PHE A 227 9.55 -7.83 -4.73
N ILE A 228 10.39 -6.99 -5.34
CA ILE A 228 9.92 -5.85 -6.15
C ILE A 228 9.10 -6.37 -7.34
N GLU A 229 9.61 -7.36 -8.07
CA GLU A 229 8.91 -7.99 -9.19
C GLU A 229 7.58 -8.61 -8.76
N LEU A 230 7.54 -9.31 -7.62
CA LEU A 230 6.30 -9.86 -7.06
C LEU A 230 5.28 -8.75 -6.76
N ARG A 231 5.71 -7.62 -6.16
CA ARG A 231 4.83 -6.47 -5.94
C ARG A 231 4.29 -5.91 -7.26
N TYR A 232 5.14 -5.76 -8.28
CA TYR A 232 4.73 -5.26 -9.60
C TYR A 232 3.74 -6.20 -10.30
N ARG A 233 3.96 -7.51 -10.19
CA ARG A 233 3.00 -8.52 -10.66
C ARG A 233 1.66 -8.37 -9.94
N LEU A 234 1.66 -8.16 -8.63
CA LEU A 234 0.45 -8.02 -7.80
C LEU A 234 -0.25 -6.65 -7.91
N LEU A 235 0.23 -5.70 -8.72
CA LEU A 235 -0.41 -4.38 -8.86
C LEU A 235 -1.92 -4.41 -9.14
N PRO A 236 -2.50 -5.24 -10.02
CA PRO A 236 -3.96 -5.25 -10.21
C PRO A 236 -4.71 -5.71 -8.95
N TYR A 237 -4.15 -6.64 -8.19
CA TYR A 237 -4.70 -7.07 -6.90
C TYR A 237 -4.60 -5.97 -5.83
N VAL A 238 -3.43 -5.32 -5.71
CA VAL A 238 -3.20 -4.21 -4.77
C VAL A 238 -4.08 -3.00 -5.12
N TYR A 239 -4.23 -2.68 -6.41
CA TYR A 239 -5.06 -1.58 -6.88
C TYR A 239 -6.56 -1.85 -6.64
N THR A 240 -6.99 -3.10 -6.81
CA THR A 240 -8.34 -3.52 -6.41
C THR A 240 -8.56 -3.38 -4.90
N THR A 241 -7.54 -3.72 -4.10
CA THR A 241 -7.58 -3.54 -2.64
C THR A 241 -7.66 -2.06 -2.26
N PHE A 242 -6.96 -1.17 -2.98
CA PHE A 242 -7.12 0.29 -2.85
C PHE A 242 -8.53 0.75 -3.19
N TRP A 243 -9.14 0.21 -4.25
CA TRP A 243 -10.51 0.54 -4.61
C TRP A 243 -11.50 0.14 -3.51
N GLN A 244 -11.36 -1.04 -2.90
CA GLN A 244 -12.16 -1.45 -1.75
C GLN A 244 -11.97 -0.47 -0.58
N TYR A 245 -10.73 -0.09 -0.28
CA TYR A 245 -10.44 0.89 0.76
C TYR A 245 -11.10 2.25 0.50
N VAL A 246 -10.98 2.79 -0.71
CA VAL A 246 -11.51 4.11 -1.07
C VAL A 246 -13.04 4.11 -1.17
N ARG A 247 -13.65 3.03 -1.72
CA ARG A 247 -15.11 2.97 -1.95
C ARG A 247 -15.90 2.42 -0.78
N GLN A 248 -15.35 1.47 -0.03
CA GLN A 248 -16.06 0.72 1.01
C GLN A 248 -15.52 0.99 2.41
N GLY A 249 -14.33 1.61 2.55
CA GLY A 249 -13.66 1.77 3.83
C GLY A 249 -13.01 0.48 4.35
N THR A 250 -12.95 -0.57 3.55
CA THR A 250 -12.33 -1.85 3.92
C THR A 250 -10.81 -1.68 4.02
N PRO A 251 -10.17 -2.01 5.14
CA PRO A 251 -8.73 -1.82 5.30
C PRO A 251 -7.93 -2.70 4.33
N MET A 252 -6.82 -2.17 3.83
CA MET A 252 -5.97 -2.92 2.90
C MET A 252 -5.20 -4.04 3.61
N LEU A 253 -4.61 -3.72 4.76
CA LEU A 253 -4.01 -4.70 5.67
C LEU A 253 -5.04 -5.09 6.73
N ARG A 254 -5.29 -6.38 6.84
CA ARG A 254 -6.38 -6.95 7.63
C ARG A 254 -5.80 -7.84 8.72
N PRO A 255 -5.84 -7.45 10.00
CA PRO A 255 -5.38 -8.31 11.08
C PRO A 255 -6.26 -9.56 11.17
N LEU A 256 -5.77 -10.66 11.74
CA LEU A 256 -6.52 -11.93 11.77
C LEU A 256 -7.96 -11.82 12.34
N PRO A 257 -8.23 -11.04 13.42
CA PRO A 257 -9.59 -10.87 13.92
C PRO A 257 -10.55 -10.22 12.91
N PHE A 258 -10.03 -9.48 11.92
CA PHE A 258 -10.85 -8.95 10.83
C PHE A 258 -11.21 -10.04 9.81
N LEU A 259 -10.31 -11.01 9.60
CA LEU A 259 -10.51 -12.12 8.67
C LEU A 259 -11.41 -13.21 9.27
N ASP A 260 -11.30 -13.47 10.57
CA ASP A 260 -12.15 -14.42 11.29
C ASP A 260 -12.42 -13.98 12.74
N GLN A 261 -13.40 -13.08 12.90
CA GLN A 261 -13.78 -12.53 14.22
C GLN A 261 -14.36 -13.57 15.19
N ASN A 262 -14.80 -14.74 14.69
CA ASN A 262 -15.45 -15.77 15.51
C ASN A 262 -14.44 -16.84 15.96
N ASP A 263 -13.16 -16.63 15.72
CA ASP A 263 -12.08 -17.51 16.14
C ASP A 263 -11.21 -16.79 17.17
N THR A 264 -11.31 -17.21 18.42
CA THR A 264 -10.61 -16.57 19.54
C THR A 264 -9.10 -16.70 19.46
N GLU A 265 -8.58 -17.67 18.69
CA GLU A 265 -7.15 -17.81 18.45
C GLU A 265 -6.57 -16.61 17.68
N THR A 266 -7.39 -15.85 16.98
CA THR A 266 -6.95 -14.71 16.16
C THR A 266 -6.65 -13.45 16.98
N TYR A 267 -7.24 -13.29 18.18
CA TYR A 267 -7.33 -12.01 18.89
C TYR A 267 -5.99 -11.40 19.30
N LEU A 268 -5.02 -12.25 19.65
CA LEU A 268 -3.70 -11.82 20.13
C LEU A 268 -2.59 -12.07 19.11
N ARG A 269 -2.94 -12.54 17.92
CA ARG A 269 -2.00 -12.80 16.83
C ARG A 269 -1.81 -11.53 16.02
N MET A 270 -0.61 -10.98 16.11
CA MET A 270 -0.25 -9.69 15.51
C MET A 270 0.75 -9.82 14.36
N ALA A 271 1.37 -10.99 14.18
CA ALA A 271 2.42 -11.15 13.17
C ALA A 271 1.83 -11.30 11.77
N GLU A 272 0.76 -12.08 11.65
CA GLU A 272 0.05 -12.37 10.43
C GLU A 272 -0.92 -11.25 10.04
N PHE A 273 -1.02 -10.98 8.75
CA PHE A 273 -2.04 -10.08 8.21
C PHE A 273 -2.50 -10.54 6.83
N GLY A 274 -3.75 -10.26 6.52
CA GLY A 274 -4.28 -10.33 5.17
C GLY A 274 -3.91 -9.07 4.39
N LEU A 275 -3.49 -9.23 3.13
CA LEU A 275 -3.52 -8.15 2.13
C LEU A 275 -4.73 -8.38 1.24
N GLY A 276 -5.71 -7.50 1.30
CA GLY A 276 -6.99 -7.69 0.61
C GLY A 276 -7.73 -8.94 1.09
N ASP A 277 -8.50 -9.57 0.20
CA ASP A 277 -9.41 -10.67 0.56
C ASP A 277 -8.72 -12.04 0.69
N HIS A 278 -7.63 -12.27 -0.04
CA HIS A 278 -7.17 -13.63 -0.36
C HIS A 278 -5.71 -13.93 -0.08
N LEU A 279 -4.87 -12.94 0.21
CA LEU A 279 -3.45 -13.16 0.51
C LEU A 279 -3.21 -13.04 2.01
N LEU A 280 -2.63 -14.07 2.63
CA LEU A 280 -2.23 -14.08 4.03
C LEU A 280 -0.70 -14.10 4.13
N VAL A 281 -0.14 -13.12 4.83
CA VAL A 281 1.29 -12.84 4.91
C VAL A 281 1.75 -12.90 6.36
N CYS A 282 2.95 -13.43 6.62
CA CYS A 282 3.59 -13.35 7.92
C CYS A 282 5.10 -13.09 7.76
N PRO A 283 5.63 -11.91 8.08
CA PRO A 283 7.04 -11.59 7.83
C PRO A 283 7.98 -12.38 8.73
N ILE A 284 9.21 -12.60 8.28
CA ILE A 284 10.30 -13.08 9.15
C ILE A 284 10.87 -11.88 9.91
N THR A 285 10.93 -11.95 11.23
CA THR A 285 11.35 -10.83 12.11
C THR A 285 12.54 -11.18 13.00
N GLN A 286 13.34 -12.18 12.61
CA GLN A 286 14.55 -12.62 13.32
C GLN A 286 15.62 -13.01 12.29
N ALA A 287 16.89 -12.80 12.63
CA ALA A 287 18.04 -13.16 11.78
C ALA A 287 18.28 -14.68 11.74
N GLY A 288 18.81 -15.17 10.63
CA GLY A 288 19.31 -16.53 10.46
C GLY A 288 18.23 -17.60 10.40
N VAL A 289 16.95 -17.23 10.24
CA VAL A 289 15.84 -18.20 10.17
C VAL A 289 15.35 -18.39 8.73
N ASP A 290 14.95 -19.61 8.41
CA ASP A 290 14.53 -20.08 7.08
C ASP A 290 13.03 -20.39 7.00
N GLY A 291 12.26 -19.95 8.00
CA GLY A 291 10.83 -20.15 8.10
C GLY A 291 10.29 -19.70 9.46
N ARG A 292 8.98 -19.80 9.64
CA ARG A 292 8.32 -19.58 10.93
C ARG A 292 7.00 -20.31 11.03
N TRP A 293 6.55 -20.49 12.27
CA TRP A 293 5.16 -20.81 12.54
C TRP A 293 4.27 -19.59 12.29
N MET A 294 3.11 -19.83 11.69
CA MET A 294 2.03 -18.85 11.54
C MET A 294 0.68 -19.53 11.65
N TYR A 295 -0.32 -18.80 12.13
CA TYR A 295 -1.70 -19.27 12.18
C TYR A 295 -2.42 -18.99 10.87
N LEU A 296 -3.10 -19.99 10.33
CA LEU A 296 -4.02 -19.84 9.22
C LEU A 296 -5.45 -19.70 9.77
N PRO A 297 -6.20 -18.61 9.51
CA PRO A 297 -7.62 -18.53 9.84
C PRO A 297 -8.43 -19.66 9.19
N ARG A 298 -9.62 -19.96 9.72
CA ARG A 298 -10.45 -21.05 9.19
C ARG A 298 -10.73 -20.90 7.70
N GLY A 299 -10.70 -22.03 7.00
CA GLY A 299 -10.76 -22.11 5.54
C GLY A 299 -9.61 -22.96 5.01
N ASP A 300 -9.55 -23.13 3.69
CA ASP A 300 -8.45 -23.83 3.03
C ASP A 300 -7.53 -22.82 2.37
N TRP A 301 -6.23 -23.11 2.38
CA TRP A 301 -5.17 -22.22 1.93
C TRP A 301 -4.16 -22.99 1.09
N PHE A 302 -3.48 -22.31 0.19
CA PHE A 302 -2.39 -22.85 -0.61
C PHE A 302 -1.11 -22.10 -0.30
N TYR A 303 -0.02 -22.81 -0.04
CA TYR A 303 1.27 -22.16 0.10
C TYR A 303 1.75 -21.67 -1.27
N TYR A 304 1.96 -20.36 -1.41
CA TYR A 304 2.17 -19.71 -2.70
C TYR A 304 3.30 -20.34 -3.54
N TYR A 305 4.40 -20.72 -2.87
CA TYR A 305 5.61 -21.18 -3.55
C TYR A 305 5.59 -22.64 -3.98
N THR A 306 4.75 -23.48 -3.37
CA THR A 306 4.76 -24.94 -3.59
C THR A 306 3.42 -25.50 -4.03
N ASP A 307 2.38 -24.66 -4.06
CA ASP A 307 0.99 -25.06 -4.29
C ASP A 307 0.46 -26.08 -3.27
N GLU A 308 1.13 -26.22 -2.12
CA GLU A 308 0.75 -27.19 -1.10
C GLU A 308 -0.53 -26.73 -0.39
N PRO A 309 -1.61 -27.55 -0.38
CA PRO A 309 -2.83 -27.22 0.35
C PRO A 309 -2.64 -27.39 1.86
N LYS A 310 -3.20 -26.46 2.64
CA LYS A 310 -3.25 -26.46 4.09
C LYS A 310 -4.67 -26.13 4.57
N THR A 311 -5.13 -26.88 5.56
CA THR A 311 -6.38 -26.55 6.27
C THR A 311 -6.08 -25.55 7.38
N GLY A 312 -6.86 -24.47 7.42
CA GLY A 312 -6.78 -23.44 8.44
C GLY A 312 -7.52 -23.79 9.73
N GLY A 313 -7.60 -22.82 10.64
CA GLY A 313 -7.92 -23.07 12.05
C GLY A 313 -6.75 -23.70 12.81
N ALA A 314 -5.53 -23.57 12.29
CA ALA A 314 -4.35 -24.28 12.77
C ALA A 314 -3.06 -23.48 12.53
N GLU A 315 -2.05 -23.76 13.35
CA GLU A 315 -0.68 -23.30 13.09
C GLU A 315 0.01 -24.21 12.08
N VAL A 316 0.73 -23.59 11.14
CA VAL A 316 1.51 -24.28 10.14
C VAL A 316 2.95 -23.75 10.11
N TRP A 317 3.89 -24.62 9.80
CA TRP A 317 5.26 -24.22 9.49
C TRP A 317 5.31 -23.73 8.05
N ALA A 318 5.83 -22.52 7.84
CA ALA A 318 6.00 -21.92 6.53
C ALA A 318 7.50 -21.72 6.25
N THR A 319 8.05 -22.52 5.34
CA THR A 319 9.46 -22.43 4.92
C THR A 319 9.69 -21.21 4.03
N ALA A 320 10.47 -20.27 4.51
CA ALA A 320 10.81 -19.03 3.82
C ALA A 320 12.30 -18.69 3.97
N GLY A 321 13.11 -19.15 3.00
CA GLY A 321 14.46 -18.65 2.79
C GLY A 321 14.47 -17.13 2.53
N LEU A 322 15.66 -16.53 2.37
CA LEU A 322 15.77 -15.07 2.18
C LEU A 322 15.07 -14.55 0.92
N ASP A 323 14.83 -15.41 -0.07
CA ASP A 323 14.10 -15.13 -1.31
C ASP A 323 12.58 -15.23 -1.16
N ARG A 324 12.06 -15.54 0.03
CA ARG A 324 10.63 -15.77 0.29
C ARG A 324 10.14 -15.06 1.53
N ILE A 325 8.85 -14.80 1.57
CA ILE A 325 8.09 -14.41 2.76
C ILE A 325 6.94 -15.40 2.93
N PRO A 326 6.63 -15.91 4.12
CA PRO A 326 5.46 -16.75 4.33
C PRO A 326 4.20 -16.11 3.74
N LEU A 327 3.69 -16.73 2.67
CA LEU A 327 2.57 -16.24 1.86
C LEU A 327 1.65 -17.41 1.51
N PHE A 328 0.40 -17.29 1.95
CA PHE A 328 -0.67 -18.23 1.65
C PHE A 328 -1.77 -17.56 0.85
N VAL A 329 -2.36 -18.29 -0.08
CA VAL A 329 -3.50 -17.85 -0.89
C VAL A 329 -4.73 -18.65 -0.51
N ARG A 330 -5.86 -17.98 -0.29
CA ARG A 330 -7.12 -18.63 0.08
C ARG A 330 -7.64 -19.50 -1.07
N ALA A 331 -8.12 -20.69 -0.75
CA ALA A 331 -8.77 -21.57 -1.72
C ALA A 331 -9.98 -20.89 -2.36
N GLY A 332 -10.13 -21.02 -3.68
CA GLY A 332 -11.19 -20.38 -4.45
C GLY A 332 -10.87 -18.97 -4.92
N ALA A 333 -9.74 -18.40 -4.48
CA ALA A 333 -9.32 -17.07 -4.91
C ALA A 333 -8.95 -17.04 -6.40
N VAL A 334 -9.26 -15.90 -7.04
CA VAL A 334 -8.69 -15.51 -8.32
C VAL A 334 -7.75 -14.34 -8.08
N VAL A 335 -6.45 -14.56 -8.23
CA VAL A 335 -5.41 -13.54 -8.03
C VAL A 335 -4.91 -13.06 -9.40
N PRO A 336 -5.25 -11.84 -9.82
CA PRO A 336 -4.74 -11.27 -11.06
C PRO A 336 -3.29 -10.82 -10.90
N MET A 337 -2.47 -11.06 -11.92
CA MET A 337 -1.09 -10.62 -11.99
C MET A 337 -0.73 -10.02 -13.36
N TYR A 338 -0.03 -8.88 -13.32
CA TYR A 338 0.60 -8.28 -14.49
C TYR A 338 1.95 -8.93 -14.83
N PRO A 339 2.44 -8.77 -16.06
CA PRO A 339 3.85 -9.02 -16.35
C PRO A 339 4.74 -8.06 -15.55
N VAL A 340 5.97 -8.50 -15.24
CA VAL A 340 7.00 -7.67 -14.59
C VAL A 340 7.25 -6.42 -15.43
N GLN A 341 7.34 -5.28 -14.73
CA GLN A 341 7.66 -3.97 -15.30
C GLN A 341 8.68 -3.24 -14.42
N GLN A 342 9.47 -2.35 -15.03
CA GLN A 342 10.43 -1.47 -14.33
C GLN A 342 9.74 -0.25 -13.70
N TYR A 343 8.64 0.20 -14.31
CA TYR A 343 7.76 1.25 -13.80
C TYR A 343 6.35 1.05 -14.33
N VAL A 344 5.34 1.61 -13.64
CA VAL A 344 3.94 1.52 -14.07
C VAL A 344 3.76 2.19 -15.43
N GLY A 345 3.30 1.44 -16.43
CA GLY A 345 3.11 1.93 -17.79
C GLY A 345 4.30 1.69 -18.74
N GLU A 346 5.34 0.97 -18.31
CA GLU A 346 6.45 0.56 -19.19
C GLU A 346 5.95 -0.29 -20.38
N LYS A 347 4.99 -1.19 -20.12
CA LYS A 347 4.48 -2.14 -21.11
C LYS A 347 3.02 -1.86 -21.41
N VAL A 348 2.66 -2.04 -22.69
CA VAL A 348 1.26 -2.26 -23.06
C VAL A 348 0.91 -3.67 -22.62
N ILE A 349 -0.02 -3.80 -21.68
CA ILE A 349 -0.43 -5.10 -21.12
C ILE A 349 -1.64 -5.59 -21.91
N ASP A 350 -1.42 -6.56 -22.81
CA ASP A 350 -2.48 -7.20 -23.61
C ASP A 350 -3.04 -8.48 -22.96
N GLU A 351 -2.28 -9.08 -22.03
CA GLU A 351 -2.60 -10.30 -21.30
C GLU A 351 -2.35 -10.15 -19.79
N VAL A 352 -3.33 -10.56 -18.98
CA VAL A 352 -3.22 -10.65 -17.52
C VAL A 352 -3.26 -12.12 -17.10
N THR A 353 -2.40 -12.51 -16.16
CA THR A 353 -2.45 -13.86 -15.60
C THR A 353 -3.48 -13.91 -14.48
N LEU A 354 -4.42 -14.86 -14.53
CA LEU A 354 -5.35 -15.14 -13.44
C LEU A 354 -4.93 -16.45 -12.76
N HIS A 355 -4.42 -16.37 -11.54
CA HIS A 355 -4.16 -17.55 -10.71
C HIS A 355 -5.47 -17.95 -10.02
N VAL A 356 -6.03 -19.09 -10.41
CA VAL A 356 -7.32 -19.60 -9.93
C VAL A 356 -7.08 -20.79 -9.03
N TYR A 357 -7.31 -20.60 -7.73
CA TYR A 357 -7.13 -21.63 -6.71
C TYR A 357 -8.38 -22.48 -6.57
N TYR A 358 -8.24 -23.80 -6.71
CA TYR A 358 -9.35 -24.72 -6.53
C TYR A 358 -9.97 -24.61 -5.13
N LYS A 359 -11.29 -24.78 -5.05
CA LYS A 359 -12.03 -24.95 -3.81
C LYS A 359 -13.18 -25.92 -4.04
N ALA A 360 -13.37 -26.88 -3.14
CA ALA A 360 -14.62 -27.62 -3.08
C ALA A 360 -15.73 -26.67 -2.57
N GLY A 361 -16.68 -26.34 -3.44
CA GLY A 361 -17.67 -25.28 -3.21
C GLY A 361 -17.30 -23.98 -3.89
N GLN A 362 -17.87 -22.88 -3.40
CA GLN A 362 -17.85 -21.58 -4.09
C GLN A 362 -17.00 -20.54 -3.35
N GLU A 363 -16.30 -19.69 -4.10
CA GLU A 363 -15.67 -18.47 -3.61
C GLU A 363 -15.75 -17.37 -4.69
N SER A 364 -15.64 -16.10 -4.30
CA SER A 364 -15.69 -14.98 -5.23
C SER A 364 -14.52 -14.04 -5.08
N SER A 365 -14.07 -13.49 -6.20
CA SER A 365 -12.99 -12.52 -6.28
C SER A 365 -13.42 -11.34 -7.15
N VAL A 366 -12.77 -10.20 -6.95
CA VAL A 366 -13.03 -8.99 -7.73
C VAL A 366 -11.72 -8.44 -8.29
N LEU A 367 -11.79 -7.89 -9.50
CA LEU A 367 -10.76 -7.08 -10.13
C LEU A 367 -11.38 -5.74 -10.53
N TYR A 368 -10.77 -4.65 -10.10
CA TYR A 368 -11.15 -3.29 -10.47
C TYR A 368 -10.13 -2.68 -11.42
N ASP A 369 -10.62 -2.05 -12.49
CA ASP A 369 -9.82 -1.32 -13.46
C ASP A 369 -10.45 0.04 -13.76
N ASP A 370 -9.60 1.05 -13.91
CA ASP A 370 -9.95 2.38 -14.43
C ASP A 370 -8.77 2.94 -15.25
N GLY A 371 -8.81 4.22 -15.60
CA GLY A 371 -7.73 4.90 -16.32
C GLY A 371 -6.37 4.94 -15.63
N GLY A 372 -6.25 4.45 -14.38
CA GLY A 372 -5.05 4.45 -13.55
C GLY A 372 -4.73 5.83 -12.97
N GLU A 373 -4.60 6.83 -13.85
CA GLU A 373 -4.37 8.23 -13.51
C GLU A 373 -5.59 9.09 -13.86
N GLY A 374 -5.74 10.19 -13.13
CA GLY A 374 -6.80 11.18 -13.34
C GLY A 374 -8.20 10.77 -12.87
N TYR A 375 -9.21 11.52 -13.31
CA TYR A 375 -10.53 11.56 -12.64
C TYR A 375 -11.68 10.86 -13.38
N GLY A 376 -11.43 10.17 -14.49
CA GLY A 376 -12.49 9.51 -15.27
C GLY A 376 -13.36 8.53 -14.47
N TYR A 377 -12.79 7.89 -13.44
CA TYR A 377 -13.52 7.01 -12.53
C TYR A 377 -14.64 7.70 -11.74
N LEU A 378 -14.61 9.03 -11.59
CA LEU A 378 -15.70 9.81 -10.98
C LEU A 378 -16.88 9.99 -11.93
N GLU A 379 -16.63 9.90 -13.24
CA GLU A 379 -17.63 10.01 -14.31
C GLU A 379 -18.20 8.63 -14.71
N GLY A 380 -17.77 7.57 -14.02
CA GLY A 380 -18.18 6.19 -14.31
C GLY A 380 -17.23 5.44 -15.24
N HIS A 381 -16.13 6.04 -15.71
CA HIS A 381 -15.13 5.38 -16.56
C HIS A 381 -14.25 4.42 -15.72
N HIS A 382 -14.86 3.35 -15.24
CA HIS A 382 -14.23 2.24 -14.55
C HIS A 382 -15.00 0.94 -14.84
N THR A 383 -14.39 -0.20 -14.52
CA THR A 383 -15.06 -1.51 -14.59
C THR A 383 -14.69 -2.35 -13.37
N THR A 384 -15.61 -3.21 -12.96
CA THR A 384 -15.33 -4.29 -12.00
C THR A 384 -15.68 -5.62 -12.62
N ARG A 385 -14.76 -6.58 -12.49
CA ARG A 385 -14.91 -7.95 -12.94
C ARG A 385 -15.02 -8.83 -11.71
N ARG A 386 -16.15 -9.53 -11.58
CA ARG A 386 -16.39 -10.47 -10.49
C ARG A 386 -16.19 -11.87 -11.02
N PHE A 387 -15.26 -12.58 -10.40
CA PHE A 387 -14.98 -13.97 -10.69
C PHE A 387 -15.64 -14.83 -9.62
N MET A 388 -16.35 -15.86 -10.04
CA MET A 388 -16.87 -16.90 -9.17
C MET A 388 -16.22 -18.22 -9.53
N VAL A 389 -15.52 -18.81 -8.57
CA VAL A 389 -14.97 -20.16 -8.67
C VAL A 389 -15.93 -21.11 -7.97
N LEU A 390 -16.33 -22.18 -8.65
CA LEU A 390 -17.10 -23.28 -8.10
C LEU A 390 -16.41 -24.60 -8.44
N GLY A 391 -15.84 -25.28 -7.45
CA GLY A 391 -15.23 -26.58 -7.62
C GLY A 391 -16.10 -27.72 -7.10
N THR A 392 -16.02 -28.84 -7.80
CA THR A 392 -16.63 -30.14 -7.48
C THR A 392 -15.57 -31.23 -7.53
N ASP A 393 -15.92 -32.45 -7.14
CA ASP A 393 -15.03 -33.62 -7.24
C ASP A 393 -14.59 -33.95 -8.67
N LYS A 394 -15.28 -33.42 -9.69
CA LYS A 394 -15.09 -33.75 -11.11
C LYS A 394 -14.86 -32.55 -12.01
N GLY A 395 -14.74 -31.35 -11.47
CA GLY A 395 -14.58 -30.18 -12.30
C GLY A 395 -14.51 -28.87 -11.55
N LEU A 396 -14.05 -27.84 -12.24
CA LEU A 396 -14.00 -26.46 -11.80
C LEU A 396 -14.73 -25.59 -12.82
N LEU A 397 -15.60 -24.73 -12.31
CA LEU A 397 -16.29 -23.69 -13.05
C LEU A 397 -15.75 -22.34 -12.61
N LEU A 398 -15.27 -21.54 -13.56
CA LEU A 398 -14.93 -20.14 -13.38
C LEU A 398 -15.90 -19.29 -14.20
N GLN A 399 -16.71 -18.47 -13.53
CA GLN A 399 -17.61 -17.53 -14.18
C GLN A 399 -17.17 -16.09 -13.96
N GLN A 400 -17.39 -15.24 -14.95
CA GLN A 400 -17.09 -13.81 -14.89
C GLN A 400 -18.35 -12.97 -15.15
N ALA A 401 -18.59 -11.99 -14.29
CA ALA A 401 -19.52 -10.90 -14.51
C ALA A 401 -18.77 -9.57 -14.61
N ILE A 402 -19.11 -8.75 -15.60
CA ILE A 402 -18.48 -7.44 -15.85
C ILE A 402 -19.51 -6.35 -15.57
N GLU A 403 -19.16 -5.39 -14.72
CA GLU A 403 -19.95 -4.19 -14.42
C GLU A 403 -19.15 -2.94 -14.84
N GLY A 404 -19.80 -1.94 -15.43
CA GLY A 404 -19.15 -0.74 -15.98
C GLY A 404 -18.76 -0.89 -17.45
N ASP A 405 -18.34 0.20 -18.08
CA ASP A 405 -18.09 0.30 -19.53
C ASP A 405 -16.62 0.55 -19.89
N TYR A 406 -15.75 0.78 -18.90
CA TYR A 406 -14.32 0.95 -19.12
C TYR A 406 -13.71 -0.30 -19.73
N GLN A 407 -13.01 -0.10 -20.84
CA GLN A 407 -12.27 -1.16 -21.53
C GLN A 407 -10.82 -1.13 -21.05
N PRO A 408 -10.37 -2.12 -20.26
CA PRO A 408 -8.97 -2.20 -19.88
C PRO A 408 -8.09 -2.49 -21.11
N GLY A 409 -6.79 -2.23 -21.00
CA GLY A 409 -5.84 -2.43 -22.11
C GLY A 409 -5.64 -3.90 -22.51
N PHE A 410 -5.97 -4.84 -21.62
CA PHE A 410 -5.82 -6.27 -21.88
C PHE A 410 -7.05 -6.87 -22.57
N THR A 411 -6.82 -7.81 -23.50
CA THR A 411 -7.89 -8.46 -24.28
C THR A 411 -8.03 -9.95 -23.96
N ARG A 412 -7.10 -10.52 -23.19
CA ARG A 412 -7.08 -11.94 -22.84
C ARG A 412 -6.57 -12.17 -21.42
N TYR A 413 -6.95 -13.32 -20.89
CA TYR A 413 -6.39 -13.87 -19.66
C TYR A 413 -5.61 -15.14 -19.95
N ARG A 414 -4.46 -15.27 -19.29
CA ARG A 414 -3.81 -16.56 -19.07
C ARG A 414 -4.29 -17.09 -17.73
N VAL A 415 -5.17 -18.07 -17.73
CA VAL A 415 -5.68 -18.71 -16.52
C VAL A 415 -4.72 -19.82 -16.11
N VAL A 416 -4.24 -19.78 -14.87
CA VAL A 416 -3.42 -20.82 -14.23
C VAL A 416 -4.26 -21.48 -13.15
N LEU A 417 -4.36 -22.81 -13.19
CA LEU A 417 -5.20 -23.57 -12.28
C LEU A 417 -4.35 -24.23 -11.19
N HIS A 418 -4.67 -23.92 -9.95
CA HIS A 418 -3.95 -24.38 -8.77
C HIS A 418 -4.75 -25.44 -8.00
N GLY A 419 -4.08 -26.47 -7.48
CA GLY A 419 -4.65 -27.40 -6.51
C GLY A 419 -5.82 -28.27 -7.01
N LEU A 420 -5.94 -28.56 -8.31
CA LEU A 420 -7.01 -29.42 -8.83
C LEU A 420 -6.90 -30.84 -8.24
N PRO A 421 -7.95 -31.38 -7.59
CA PRO A 421 -7.92 -32.73 -7.00
C PRO A 421 -8.23 -33.84 -8.01
N PHE A 422 -8.35 -33.50 -9.30
CA PHE A 422 -8.67 -34.39 -10.40
C PHE A 422 -7.74 -34.12 -11.60
N GLY A 423 -7.60 -35.12 -12.47
CA GLY A 423 -6.92 -34.92 -13.75
C GLY A 423 -7.83 -34.21 -14.75
N VAL A 424 -7.31 -33.23 -15.48
CA VAL A 424 -8.09 -32.49 -16.48
C VAL A 424 -8.14 -33.26 -17.79
N SER A 425 -9.35 -33.49 -18.29
CA SER A 425 -9.63 -34.17 -19.56
C SER A 425 -10.06 -33.20 -20.66
N ALA A 426 -10.70 -32.08 -20.30
CA ALA A 426 -11.15 -31.08 -21.25
C ALA A 426 -11.27 -29.69 -20.63
N TYR A 427 -11.09 -28.67 -21.48
CA TYR A 427 -11.39 -27.27 -21.19
C TYR A 427 -12.47 -26.81 -22.17
N SER A 428 -13.43 -26.03 -21.69
CA SER A 428 -14.31 -25.27 -22.58
C SER A 428 -14.53 -23.85 -22.07
N THR A 429 -14.58 -22.90 -23.00
CA THR A 429 -14.84 -21.49 -22.72
C THR A 429 -16.05 -21.06 -23.52
N ASP A 430 -17.05 -20.51 -22.84
CA ASP A 430 -18.34 -20.10 -23.43
C ASP A 430 -18.96 -21.20 -24.33
N GLY A 431 -18.85 -22.46 -23.87
CA GLY A 431 -19.37 -23.65 -24.57
C GLY A 431 -18.53 -24.16 -25.74
N GLN A 432 -17.39 -23.53 -26.07
CA GLN A 432 -16.47 -23.99 -27.10
C GLN A 432 -15.24 -24.67 -26.50
N PRO A 433 -14.68 -25.73 -27.12
CA PRO A 433 -13.43 -26.34 -26.65
C PRO A 433 -12.30 -25.31 -26.58
N ALA A 434 -11.52 -25.35 -25.51
CA ALA A 434 -10.36 -24.50 -25.30
C ALA A 434 -9.07 -25.35 -25.26
N GLU A 435 -7.96 -24.77 -25.72
CA GLU A 435 -6.68 -25.48 -25.80
C GLU A 435 -5.97 -25.47 -24.45
N ALA A 436 -5.62 -26.66 -23.96
CA ALA A 436 -4.84 -26.84 -22.75
C ALA A 436 -3.40 -26.33 -22.95
N MET A 437 -2.81 -25.79 -21.89
CA MET A 437 -1.38 -25.48 -21.85
C MET A 437 -0.78 -25.74 -20.48
N GLU A 438 0.54 -25.79 -20.44
CA GLU A 438 1.31 -25.75 -19.21
C GLU A 438 1.92 -24.36 -19.03
N VAL A 439 1.87 -23.85 -17.80
CA VAL A 439 2.40 -22.53 -17.45
C VAL A 439 3.45 -22.71 -16.36
N THR A 440 4.70 -22.34 -16.68
CA THR A 440 5.77 -22.28 -15.68
C THR A 440 5.76 -20.93 -14.98
N LEU A 441 5.62 -20.95 -13.66
CA LEU A 441 5.56 -19.79 -12.79
C LEU A 441 6.95 -19.30 -12.38
N GLU A 442 7.03 -18.09 -11.84
CA GLU A 442 8.26 -17.55 -11.25
C GLU A 442 8.73 -18.33 -10.02
N THR A 443 7.84 -19.11 -9.40
CA THR A 443 8.16 -20.06 -8.31
C THR A 443 8.85 -21.33 -8.82
N GLY A 444 8.90 -21.55 -10.13
CA GLY A 444 9.42 -22.77 -10.77
C GLY A 444 8.38 -23.89 -10.92
N LEU A 445 7.17 -23.71 -10.38
CA LEU A 445 6.06 -24.65 -10.59
C LEU A 445 5.60 -24.64 -12.04
N THR A 446 5.23 -25.79 -12.58
CA THR A 446 4.56 -25.90 -13.88
C THR A 446 3.15 -26.44 -13.64
N LEU A 447 2.14 -25.64 -13.99
CA LEU A 447 0.75 -25.91 -13.68
C LEU A 447 -0.11 -25.90 -14.96
N PRO A 448 -1.26 -26.60 -14.95
CA PRO A 448 -2.21 -26.54 -16.05
C PRO A 448 -2.80 -25.13 -16.19
N GLY A 449 -3.05 -24.75 -17.43
CA GLY A 449 -3.64 -23.46 -17.74
C GLY A 449 -4.33 -23.45 -19.10
N VAL A 450 -4.93 -22.30 -19.39
CA VAL A 450 -5.68 -22.03 -20.62
C VAL A 450 -5.66 -20.53 -20.89
N VAL A 451 -5.66 -20.13 -22.16
CA VAL A 451 -5.84 -18.73 -22.54
C VAL A 451 -7.28 -18.50 -22.96
N VAL A 452 -7.92 -17.50 -22.38
CA VAL A 452 -9.32 -17.13 -22.65
C VAL A 452 -9.42 -15.65 -23.02
N SER A 453 -10.49 -15.28 -23.71
CA SER A 453 -10.82 -13.86 -23.94
C SER A 453 -11.03 -13.15 -22.60
N ALA A 454 -10.61 -11.89 -22.47
CA ALA A 454 -10.92 -11.09 -21.28
C ALA A 454 -12.43 -10.89 -21.11
N GLY A 455 -13.22 -11.04 -22.18
CA GLY A 455 -14.68 -10.95 -22.15
C GLY A 455 -15.40 -12.28 -21.90
N PHE A 456 -14.70 -13.37 -21.54
CA PHE A 456 -15.34 -14.67 -21.31
C PHE A 456 -16.46 -14.56 -20.25
N ALA A 457 -17.51 -15.36 -20.39
CA ALA A 457 -18.55 -15.49 -19.37
C ALA A 457 -18.30 -16.71 -18.49
N GLU A 458 -17.85 -17.81 -19.09
CA GLU A 458 -17.67 -19.09 -18.43
C GLU A 458 -16.44 -19.86 -18.94
N LEU A 459 -15.66 -20.41 -18.02
CA LEU A 459 -14.62 -21.40 -18.24
C LEU A 459 -14.95 -22.65 -17.42
N VAL A 460 -15.09 -23.80 -18.09
CA VAL A 460 -15.31 -25.10 -17.47
C VAL A 460 -14.08 -25.97 -17.67
N VAL A 461 -13.62 -26.57 -16.57
CA VAL A 461 -12.50 -27.51 -16.51
C VAL A 461 -13.07 -28.83 -15.98
N ALA A 462 -12.95 -29.91 -16.76
CA ALA A 462 -13.55 -31.23 -16.46
C ALA A 462 -12.55 -32.37 -16.60
#